data_AF-A0A972AXM5-F1
#
_entry.id   AF-A0A972AXM5-F1
#
_cell.length_a   1.000
_cell.length_b   1.000
_cell.length_c   1.000
_cell.angle_alpha   90.00
_cell.angle_beta   90.00
_cell.angle_gamma   90.00
#
_symmetry.space_group_name_H-M   'P 1'
#
loop_
_entity.id
_entity.type
_entity.pdbx_description
1 polymer ?
#
loop_
_entity_poly.entity_id
_entity_poly.type
_entity_poly.pdbx_seq_one_letter_code
_entity_poly.pdbx_strand_id
1 'polypeptide(L)'
;MINYFTTKAGDYAKRFLGGSFEQSEIEGLDDEEYQEYLVNAIETAHKEWLDARRLFEEAVEQDLIDYAVLAIQAAEKKYMLLIKQAKVIGLGVTTQ
;
A
#
# COMPACT_ATOMS: atom_id res chain seq x y z
N MET A 1 34.27 -6.65 4.84
CA MET A 1 33.84 -5.28 4.49
C MET A 1 32.35 -5.34 4.23
N ILE A 2 31.56 -4.83 5.16
CA ILE A 2 30.09 -4.81 5.04
C ILE A 2 29.77 -3.58 4.19
N ASN A 3 29.42 -3.79 2.92
CA ASN A 3 29.04 -2.70 2.02
C ASN A 3 27.60 -2.30 2.35
N TYR A 4 27.46 -1.18 3.07
CA TYR A 4 26.20 -0.45 3.19
C TYR A 4 25.96 0.29 1.88
N PHE A 5 25.40 -0.39 0.88
CA PHE A 5 24.73 0.31 -0.21
C PHE A 5 23.42 0.87 0.35
N THR A 6 23.47 2.15 0.73
CA THR A 6 22.31 2.91 1.16
C THR A 6 21.49 3.25 -0.08
N THR A 7 20.61 2.35 -0.51
CA THR A 7 19.63 2.66 -1.55
C THR A 7 18.56 3.57 -0.96
N LYS A 8 18.35 4.72 -1.61
CA LYS A 8 17.45 5.80 -1.19
C LYS A 8 16.07 5.24 -0.80
N ALA A 9 15.57 4.24 -1.54
CA ALA A 9 14.27 3.62 -1.35
C ALA A 9 14.08 2.96 0.03
N GLY A 10 15.05 2.18 0.51
CA GLY A 10 14.97 1.46 1.78
C GLY A 10 14.92 2.38 3.01
N ASP A 11 15.66 3.50 2.96
CA ASP A 11 15.65 4.51 4.02
C ASP A 11 14.34 5.30 4.07
N TYR A 12 13.63 5.48 2.94
CA TYR A 12 12.32 6.16 2.93
C TYR A 12 11.23 5.32 3.56
N ALA A 13 11.17 4.02 3.24
CA ALA A 13 10.23 3.10 3.86
C ALA A 13 10.39 3.11 5.38
N LYS A 14 11.64 3.09 5.87
CA LYS A 14 11.98 3.10 7.30
C LYS A 14 11.63 4.42 8.02
N ARG A 15 11.70 5.56 7.33
CA ARG A 15 11.39 6.90 7.88
C ARG A 15 9.90 7.24 7.86
N PHE A 16 9.14 6.72 6.90
CA PHE A 16 7.73 7.07 6.74
C PHE A 16 6.77 6.04 7.38
N LEU A 17 7.17 4.77 7.46
CA LEU A 17 6.40 3.67 8.06
C LEU A 17 7.01 3.24 9.41
N GLY A 18 7.12 4.18 10.34
CA GLY A 18 7.45 3.87 11.73
C GLY A 18 6.39 2.95 12.35
N GLY A 19 6.59 1.63 12.21
CA GLY A 19 5.84 0.55 12.84
C GLY A 19 4.57 0.15 12.09
N SER A 20 4.45 -1.14 11.77
CA SER A 20 3.21 -1.92 11.48
C SER A 20 2.96 -2.39 10.04
N PHE A 21 3.74 -1.98 9.03
CA PHE A 21 3.59 -2.53 7.68
C PHE A 21 4.57 -3.70 7.49
N GLU A 22 4.08 -4.83 6.96
CA GLU A 22 4.75 -6.13 6.90
C GLU A 22 6.19 -6.02 6.38
N GLN A 23 7.11 -5.95 7.35
CA GLN A 23 8.50 -5.58 7.13
C GLN A 23 9.32 -6.72 6.51
N SER A 24 8.75 -7.94 6.52
CA SER A 24 9.42 -9.19 6.12
C SER A 24 9.44 -9.46 4.62
N GLU A 25 8.51 -8.91 3.83
CA GLU A 25 8.48 -9.14 2.36
C GLU A 25 9.32 -8.15 1.58
N ILE A 26 9.66 -7.01 2.18
CA ILE A 26 10.35 -5.90 1.51
C ILE A 26 11.86 -5.91 1.84
N GLU A 27 12.28 -6.71 2.83
CA GLU A 27 13.67 -6.77 3.27
C GLU A 27 14.55 -7.52 2.27
N GLY A 28 15.40 -6.78 1.55
CA GLY A 28 16.35 -7.34 0.58
C GLY A 28 15.96 -7.15 -0.88
N LEU A 29 14.81 -6.53 -1.18
CA LEU A 29 14.45 -6.13 -2.54
C LEU A 29 15.41 -5.07 -3.05
N ASP A 30 15.78 -5.18 -4.33
CA ASP A 30 16.46 -4.09 -5.01
C ASP A 30 15.49 -2.95 -5.39
N ASP A 31 16.02 -1.87 -5.98
CA ASP A 31 15.21 -0.69 -6.31
C ASP A 31 14.12 -1.00 -7.36
N GLU A 32 14.37 -1.95 -8.28
CA GLU A 32 13.45 -2.29 -9.38
C GLU A 32 12.33 -3.21 -8.87
N GLU A 33 12.69 -4.22 -8.08
CA GLU A 33 11.74 -5.09 -7.37
C GLU A 33 10.85 -4.31 -6.39
N TYR A 34 11.42 -3.34 -5.67
CA TYR A 34 10.63 -2.48 -4.78
C TYR A 34 9.63 -1.61 -5.54
N GLN A 35 10.01 -1.09 -6.71
CA GLN A 35 9.10 -0.33 -7.56
C GLN A 35 7.95 -1.20 -8.08
N GLU A 36 8.25 -2.41 -8.55
CA GLU A 36 7.24 -3.38 -9.00
C GLU A 36 6.29 -3.77 -7.85
N TYR A 37 6.85 -4.06 -6.67
CA TYR A 37 6.05 -4.30 -5.46
C TYR A 37 5.11 -3.14 -5.16
N LEU A 38 5.60 -1.89 -5.21
CA LEU A 38 4.78 -0.71 -4.95
C LEU A 38 3.63 -0.57 -5.95
N VAL A 39 3.89 -0.78 -7.24
CA VAL A 39 2.85 -0.73 -8.27
C VAL A 39 1.79 -1.80 -8.01
N ASN A 40 2.22 -3.05 -7.78
CA ASN A 40 1.31 -4.17 -7.50
C ASN A 40 0.50 -3.94 -6.21
N ALA A 41 1.13 -3.42 -5.16
CA ALA A 41 0.48 -3.10 -3.90
C ALA A 41 -0.56 -1.98 -4.06
N ILE A 42 -0.26 -0.96 -4.87
CA ILE A 42 -1.20 0.14 -5.18
C ILE A 42 -2.43 -0.40 -5.92
N GLU A 43 -2.22 -1.22 -6.95
CA GLU A 43 -3.32 -1.84 -7.68
C GLU A 43 -4.18 -2.75 -6.80
N THR A 44 -3.53 -3.52 -5.92
CA THR A 44 -4.21 -4.41 -4.99
C THR A 44 -5.05 -3.61 -3.99
N ALA A 45 -4.48 -2.58 -3.37
CA ALA A 45 -5.21 -1.71 -2.45
C ALA A 45 -6.38 -0.98 -3.14
N HIS A 46 -6.24 -0.63 -4.42
CA HIS A 46 -7.34 -0.05 -5.20
C HIS A 46 -8.46 -1.06 -5.45
N LYS A 47 -8.12 -2.31 -5.81
CA LYS A 47 -9.11 -3.39 -5.96
C LYS A 47 -9.84 -3.68 -4.65
N GLU A 48 -9.09 -3.82 -3.54
CA GLU A 48 -9.66 -3.98 -2.19
C GLU A 48 -10.65 -2.87 -1.85
N TRP A 49 -10.34 -1.63 -2.23
CA TRP A 49 -11.24 -0.50 -2.01
C TRP A 49 -12.53 -0.61 -2.84
N LEU A 50 -12.42 -0.97 -4.12
CA LEU A 50 -13.60 -1.17 -4.98
C LEU A 50 -14.46 -2.34 -4.52
N ASP A 51 -13.83 -3.43 -4.08
CA ASP A 51 -14.53 -4.60 -3.56
C ASP A 51 -15.25 -4.29 -2.24
N ALA A 52 -14.60 -3.56 -1.33
CA ALA A 52 -15.23 -3.11 -0.09
C ALA A 52 -16.43 -2.17 -0.35
N ARG A 53 -16.34 -1.31 -1.38
CA ARG A 53 -17.45 -0.48 -1.82
C ARG A 53 -18.61 -1.30 -2.37
N ARG A 54 -18.33 -2.29 -3.22
CA ARG A 54 -19.36 -3.21 -3.73
C ARG A 54 -20.03 -3.97 -2.58
N LEU A 55 -19.25 -4.44 -1.62
CA LEU A 55 -19.77 -5.11 -0.43
C LEU A 55 -20.71 -4.19 0.35
N PHE A 56 -20.36 -2.92 0.54
CA PHE A 56 -21.24 -1.95 1.20
C PHE A 56 -22.55 -1.72 0.43
N GLU A 57 -22.49 -1.69 -0.90
CA GLU A 57 -23.67 -1.51 -1.76
C GLU A 57 -24.60 -2.73 -1.73
N GLU A 58 -24.06 -3.94 -1.58
CA GLU A 58 -24.82 -5.20 -1.52
C GLU A 58 -25.24 -5.61 -0.11
N ALA A 59 -24.60 -5.05 0.93
CA ALA A 59 -24.84 -5.42 2.32
C ALA A 59 -26.24 -5.01 2.79
N VAL A 60 -27.00 -5.98 3.26
CA VAL A 60 -28.35 -5.78 3.84
C VAL A 60 -28.33 -5.90 5.36
N GLU A 61 -27.42 -6.72 5.90
CA GLU A 61 -27.28 -6.91 7.35
C GLU A 61 -26.42 -5.81 7.97
N GLN A 62 -26.83 -5.31 9.13
CA GLN A 62 -26.15 -4.21 9.81
C GLN A 62 -24.67 -4.50 10.10
N ASP A 63 -24.36 -5.71 10.55
CA ASP A 63 -22.97 -6.11 10.86
C ASP A 63 -22.10 -6.15 9.58
N LEU A 64 -22.68 -6.53 8.43
CA LEU A 64 -21.99 -6.52 7.15
C LEU A 64 -21.75 -5.09 6.65
N ILE A 65 -22.70 -4.18 6.88
CA ILE A 65 -22.54 -2.75 6.57
C ILE A 65 -21.39 -2.17 7.38
N ASP A 66 -21.35 -2.43 8.70
CA ASP A 66 -20.29 -1.94 9.58
C ASP A 66 -18.92 -2.49 9.16
N TYR A 67 -18.85 -3.78 8.84
CA TYR A 67 -17.63 -4.39 8.30
C TYR A 67 -17.20 -3.72 6.99
N ALA A 68 -18.12 -3.50 6.06
CA ALA A 68 -17.81 -2.90 4.77
C ALA A 68 -17.31 -1.45 4.91
N VAL A 69 -17.90 -0.66 5.81
CA VAL A 69 -17.42 0.71 6.10
C VAL A 69 -15.98 0.69 6.63
N LEU A 70 -15.68 -0.21 7.59
CA LEU A 70 -14.32 -0.35 8.12
C LEU A 70 -13.33 -0.79 7.03
N ALA A 71 -13.72 -1.73 6.18
CA ALA A 71 -12.91 -2.21 5.07
C ALA A 71 -12.62 -1.11 4.05
N ILE A 72 -13.62 -0.30 3.68
CA ILE A 72 -13.45 0.86 2.79
C ILE A 72 -12.42 1.82 3.38
N GLN A 73 -12.56 2.21 4.65
CA GLN A 73 -11.66 3.16 5.29
C GLN A 73 -10.22 2.63 5.41
N ALA A 74 -10.07 1.33 5.67
CA ALA A 74 -8.76 0.68 5.73
C ALA A 74 -8.08 0.65 4.36
N ALA A 75 -8.81 0.22 3.33
CA ALA A 75 -8.30 0.13 1.96
C ALA A 75 -7.97 1.52 1.38
N GLU A 76 -8.81 2.53 1.62
CA GLU A 76 -8.56 3.91 1.21
C GLU A 76 -7.28 4.47 1.85
N LYS A 77 -7.11 4.28 3.17
CA LYS A 77 -5.88 4.70 3.88
C LYS A 77 -4.64 3.99 3.34
N LYS A 78 -4.71 2.67 3.13
CA LYS A 78 -3.63 1.86 2.55
C LYS A 78 -3.25 2.38 1.16
N TYR A 79 -4.23 2.57 0.28
CA TYR A 79 -4.05 3.10 -1.07
C TYR A 79 -3.37 4.48 -1.05
N MET A 80 -3.88 5.42 -0.24
CA MET A 80 -3.29 6.76 -0.12
C MET A 80 -1.84 6.74 0.37
N LEU A 81 -1.50 5.85 1.31
CA LEU A 81 -0.13 5.71 1.81
C LEU A 81 0.81 5.21 0.72
N LEU A 82 0.40 4.18 -0.03
CA LEU A 82 1.20 3.61 -1.11
C LEU A 82 1.40 4.62 -2.26
N ILE A 83 0.38 5.40 -2.62
CA ILE A 83 0.51 6.48 -3.60
C ILE A 83 1.51 7.56 -3.13
N LYS A 84 1.48 7.92 -1.83
CA LYS A 84 2.45 8.87 -1.28
C LYS A 84 3.88 8.31 -1.37
N GLN A 85 4.07 7.02 -1.13
CA GLN A 85 5.38 6.36 -1.27
C GLN A 85 5.86 6.37 -2.71
N ALA A 86 5.02 5.98 -3.67
CA ALA A 86 5.35 6.02 -5.09
C ALA A 86 5.78 7.43 -5.54
N LYS A 87 5.08 8.47 -5.08
CA LYS A 87 5.45 9.87 -5.36
C LYS A 87 6.81 10.26 -4.78
N VAL A 88 7.14 9.80 -3.57
CA VAL A 88 8.43 10.10 -2.92
C VAL A 88 9.60 9.49 -3.70
N ILE A 89 9.43 8.29 -4.26
CA ILE A 89 10.47 7.63 -5.05
C ILE A 89 10.46 8.04 -6.53
N GLY A 90 9.55 8.93 -6.95
CA GLY A 90 9.47 9.46 -8.30
C GLY A 90 8.73 8.55 -9.31
N LEU A 91 7.99 7.54 -8.85
CA LEU A 91 7.12 6.74 -9.70
C LEU A 91 5.90 7.56 -10.13
N GLY A 92 5.75 7.74 -11.45
CA GLY A 92 4.56 8.31 -12.07
C GLY A 92 3.39 7.31 -12.09
N VAL A 93 2.85 6.98 -10.92
CA VAL A 93 1.61 6.20 -10.84
C VAL A 93 0.44 7.06 -11.30
N THR A 94 0.02 6.85 -12.54
CA THR A 94 -1.14 7.53 -13.12
C THR A 94 -2.37 6.72 -12.72
N THR A 95 -3.12 7.24 -11.75
CA THR A 95 -4.42 6.67 -11.38
C THR A 95 -5.36 6.83 -12.57
N GLN A 96 -5.75 5.72 -13.22
CA GLN A 96 -6.86 5.71 -14.20
C GLN A 96 -8.19 5.56 -13.47
#